data_AF-A0A1Y5RGI6-F1
#
_entry.id   AF-A0A1Y5RGI6-F1
#
_cell.length_a   1.000
_cell.length_b   1.000
_cell.length_c   1.000
_cell.angle_alpha   90.00
_cell.angle_beta   90.00
_cell.angle_gamma   90.00
#
_symmetry.space_group_name_H-M   'P 1'
#
loop_
_entity.id
_entity.type
_entity.pdbx_description
1 polymer ?
#
loop_
_entity_poly.entity_id
_entity_poly.type
_entity_poly.pdbx_seq_one_letter_code
_entity_poly.pdbx_strand_id
1 'polypeptide(L)'
;MNSNPTNDSIRIDLDHVRVYRNTSEYRSKQRARSSLGHEITGDGPLVSKLAAVLREENPEFDGLLEVYRGSTLCFIPTPLKSAFRKGLPPKHLRKVNS
;
A
#
# COMPACT_ATOMS: atom_id res chain seq x y z
N MET A 1 13.79 27.68 -16.77
CA MET A 1 13.91 26.63 -15.75
C MET A 1 12.82 25.61 -16.05
N ASN A 2 13.20 24.42 -16.52
CA ASN A 2 12.23 23.39 -16.92
C ASN A 2 11.65 22.75 -15.65
N SER A 3 10.46 23.18 -15.25
CA SER A 3 9.63 22.43 -14.30
C SER A 3 9.13 21.19 -15.00
N ASN A 4 9.86 20.08 -14.90
CA ASN A 4 9.23 18.77 -15.04
C ASN A 4 8.07 18.74 -14.05
N PRO A 5 6.82 18.44 -14.44
CA PRO A 5 5.80 18.14 -13.46
C PRO A 5 6.32 16.90 -12.74
N THR A 6 6.69 17.05 -11.47
CA THR A 6 6.83 15.89 -10.61
C THR A 6 5.47 15.22 -10.68
N ASN A 7 5.40 14.05 -11.32
CA ASN A 7 4.28 13.15 -11.12
C ASN A 7 4.25 12.90 -9.62
N ASP A 8 3.39 13.62 -8.90
CA ASP A 8 3.31 13.50 -7.45
C ASP A 8 3.05 12.02 -7.15
N SER A 9 3.96 11.42 -6.40
CA SER A 9 3.92 9.99 -6.08
C SER A 9 3.93 9.83 -4.57
N ILE A 10 2.99 9.05 -4.05
CA ILE A 10 3.04 8.59 -2.67
C ILE A 10 3.81 7.28 -2.65
N ARG A 11 4.85 7.25 -1.83
CA ARG A 11 5.68 6.06 -1.63
C ARG A 11 5.15 5.24 -0.45
N ILE A 12 5.06 3.93 -0.62
CA ILE A 12 4.86 2.96 0.46
C ILE A 12 6.11 2.10 0.58
N ASP A 13 6.73 2.09 1.75
CA ASP A 13 7.84 1.21 2.09
C ASP A 13 7.35 -0.03 2.83
N LEU A 14 7.80 -1.19 2.38
CA LEU A 14 7.57 -2.50 2.97
C LEU A 14 8.79 -2.96 3.75
N ASP A 15 8.62 -3.16 5.04
CA ASP A 15 9.66 -3.67 5.91
C ASP A 15 9.06 -4.59 7.00
N HIS A 16 9.87 -4.87 8.03
CA HIS A 16 9.43 -5.62 9.19
C HIS A 16 9.76 -4.86 10.46
N VAL A 17 8.87 -4.98 11.44
CA VAL A 17 9.08 -4.47 12.79
C VAL A 17 9.21 -5.62 13.77
N ARG A 18 10.08 -5.43 14.77
CA ARG A 18 10.18 -6.34 15.91
C ARG A 18 9.04 -6.04 16.88
N VAL A 19 8.24 -7.05 17.18
CA VAL A 19 7.20 -7.00 18.20
C VAL A 19 7.62 -7.92 19.34
N TYR A 20 7.94 -7.32 20.46
CA TYR A 20 8.40 -8.01 21.66
C TYR A 20 7.21 -8.60 22.39
N ARG A 21 7.29 -9.90 22.74
CA ARG A 21 6.32 -10.56 23.62
C ARG A 21 6.73 -10.38 25.09
N ASN A 22 8.04 -10.33 25.33
CA ASN A 22 8.68 -10.06 26.61
C ASN A 22 10.06 -9.39 26.34
N THR A 23 10.88 -9.23 27.37
CA THR A 23 12.19 -8.57 27.29
C THR A 23 13.24 -9.30 26.44
N SER A 24 13.05 -10.59 26.13
CA SER A 24 14.07 -11.43 25.46
C SER A 24 13.60 -12.03 24.13
N GLU A 25 12.30 -12.10 23.89
CA GLU A 25 11.69 -12.75 22.73
C GLU A 25 10.90 -11.75 21.90
N TYR A 26 11.24 -11.66 20.60
CA TYR A 26 10.50 -10.89 19.63
C TYR A 26 10.06 -11.76 18.45
N ARG A 27 8.95 -11.35 17.83
CA ARG A 27 8.56 -11.81 16.50
C ARG A 27 8.62 -10.67 15.51
N SER A 28 8.93 -10.98 14.27
CA SER A 28 8.84 -10.00 13.18
C SER A 28 7.39 -9.91 12.70
N LYS A 29 6.88 -8.69 12.53
CA LYS A 29 5.63 -8.42 11.81
C LYS A 29 5.91 -7.64 10.54
N GLN A 30 5.17 -7.95 9.48
CA GLN A 30 5.18 -7.14 8.27
C GLN A 30 4.65 -5.74 8.59
N ARG A 31 5.21 -4.74 7.90
CA ARG A 31 4.77 -3.36 7.98
C ARG A 31 4.75 -2.72 6.59
N ALA A 32 3.75 -1.88 6.37
CA ALA A 32 3.69 -0.93 5.27
C ALA A 32 3.64 0.49 5.84
N ARG A 33 4.52 1.37 5.36
CA ARG A 33 4.61 2.77 5.80
C ARG A 33 4.53 3.70 4.61
N SER A 34 3.69 4.72 4.64
CA SER A 34 3.62 5.74 3.58
C SER A 34 4.59 6.89 3.84
N SER A 35 4.99 7.59 2.77
CA SER A 35 5.72 8.86 2.84
C SER A 35 4.94 9.98 3.53
N LEU A 36 3.62 9.83 3.67
CA LEU A 36 2.75 10.75 4.40
C LEU A 36 2.63 10.44 5.91
N GLY A 37 3.31 9.39 6.38
CA GLY A 37 3.39 9.05 7.82
C GLY A 37 2.38 8.00 8.29
N HIS A 38 1.53 7.46 7.42
CA HIS A 38 0.64 6.36 7.79
C HIS A 38 1.38 5.04 7.88
N GLU A 39 1.02 4.22 8.86
CA GLU A 39 1.66 2.93 9.11
C GLU A 39 0.61 1.86 9.42
N ILE A 40 0.72 0.70 8.75
CA ILE A 40 -0.07 -0.49 9.07
C ILE A 40 0.88 -1.66 9.31
N THR A 41 0.69 -2.34 10.43
CA THR A 41 1.43 -3.56 10.79
C THR A 41 0.49 -4.75 10.90
N GLY A 42 1.01 -5.96 10.69
CA GLY A 42 0.27 -7.19 10.88
C GLY A 42 0.29 -8.10 9.67
N ASP A 43 -0.60 -9.09 9.70
CA ASP A 43 -0.68 -10.14 8.69
C ASP A 43 -1.85 -9.85 7.74
N GLY A 44 -1.63 -10.04 6.43
CA GLY A 44 -2.65 -9.83 5.39
C GLY A 44 -2.31 -8.73 4.37
N PRO A 45 -3.32 -8.21 3.63
CA PRO A 45 -3.09 -7.31 2.49
C PRO A 45 -2.80 -5.87 2.94
N LEU A 46 -1.63 -5.64 3.56
CA LEU A 46 -1.24 -4.36 4.14
C LEU A 46 -1.31 -3.20 3.15
N VAL A 47 -0.77 -3.39 1.95
CA VAL A 47 -0.73 -2.37 0.90
C VAL A 47 -2.13 -1.93 0.49
N SER A 48 -3.06 -2.88 0.34
CA SER A 48 -4.45 -2.56 -0.02
C SER A 48 -5.18 -1.79 1.08
N LYS A 49 -4.92 -2.12 2.36
CA LYS A 49 -5.47 -1.38 3.51
C LYS A 49 -4.92 0.03 3.57
N LEU A 50 -3.60 0.19 3.41
CA LEU A 50 -2.93 1.48 3.45
C LEU A 50 -3.36 2.36 2.27
N ALA A 51 -3.46 1.80 1.07
CA ALA A 51 -3.99 2.50 -0.11
C ALA A 51 -5.46 2.91 0.03
N ALA A 52 -6.26 2.24 0.88
CA ALA A 52 -7.63 2.66 1.17
C ALA A 52 -7.63 3.92 2.08
N VAL A 53 -6.84 3.90 3.16
CA VAL A 53 -6.66 5.07 4.06
C VAL A 53 -6.15 6.28 3.27
N LEU A 54 -5.09 6.11 2.48
CA LEU A 54 -4.53 7.19 1.68
C LEU A 54 -5.54 7.80 0.71
N ARG A 55 -6.41 6.98 0.10
CA ARG A 55 -7.48 7.48 -0.79
C ARG A 55 -8.56 8.24 -0.06
N GLU A 56 -8.95 7.76 1.13
CA GLU A 56 -10.00 8.39 1.94
C GLU A 56 -9.55 9.77 2.43
N GLU A 57 -8.28 9.88 2.85
CA GLU A 57 -7.72 11.13 3.34
C GLU A 57 -7.28 12.09 2.22
N ASN A 58 -7.02 11.58 1.02
CA ASN A 58 -6.54 12.37 -0.12
C ASN A 58 -7.44 12.15 -1.35
N PRO A 59 -8.73 12.56 -1.31
CA PRO A 59 -9.67 12.31 -2.40
C PRO A 59 -9.29 13.01 -3.72
N GLU A 60 -8.66 14.19 -3.62
CA GLU A 60 -8.25 15.01 -4.77
C GLU A 60 -6.88 14.60 -5.33
N PHE A 61 -6.17 13.65 -4.70
CA PHE A 61 -4.86 13.24 -5.17
C PHE A 61 -4.96 12.37 -6.43
N ASP A 62 -4.41 12.88 -7.53
CA ASP A 62 -4.37 12.21 -8.84
C ASP A 62 -3.03 11.55 -9.18
N GLY A 63 -2.11 11.55 -8.21
CA GLY A 63 -0.78 11.01 -8.37
C GLY A 63 -0.69 9.48 -8.31
N LEU A 64 0.55 9.00 -8.44
CA LEU A 64 0.86 7.57 -8.43
C LEU A 64 1.09 7.05 -7.01
N LEU A 65 0.82 5.77 -6.82
CA LEU A 65 1.21 5.00 -5.66
C LEU A 65 2.35 4.07 -6.05
N GLU A 66 3.50 4.26 -5.40
CA GLU A 66 4.69 3.45 -5.60
C GLU A 66 4.94 2.61 -4.35
N VAL A 67 5.31 1.35 -4.53
CA VAL A 67 5.50 0.42 -3.40
C VAL A 67 6.88 -0.19 -3.49
N TYR A 68 7.69 0.04 -2.47
CA TYR A 68 9.09 -0.38 -2.39
C TYR A 68 9.32 -1.39 -1.28
N ARG A 69 10.33 -2.22 -1.45
CA ARG A 69 10.98 -2.99 -0.38
C ARG A 69 12.47 -2.65 -0.41
N GLY A 70 12.91 -1.80 0.52
CA GLY A 70 14.24 -1.19 0.45
C GLY A 70 14.35 -0.25 -0.75
N SER A 71 15.30 -0.51 -1.65
CA SER A 71 15.47 0.24 -2.91
C SER A 71 14.72 -0.36 -4.11
N THR A 72 14.04 -1.50 -3.92
CA THR A 72 13.41 -2.24 -5.01
C THR A 72 11.93 -1.89 -5.13
N LEU A 73 11.50 -1.46 -6.31
CA LEU A 73 10.09 -1.26 -6.64
C LEU A 73 9.40 -2.63 -6.80
N CYS A 74 8.40 -2.90 -5.96
CA CYS A 74 7.73 -4.20 -5.88
C CYS A 74 6.50 -4.34 -6.78
N PHE A 75 5.92 -3.20 -7.20
CA PHE A 75 4.69 -3.15 -7.99
C PHE A 75 4.82 -2.10 -9.09
N ILE A 76 4.06 -2.27 -10.17
CA ILE A 76 3.94 -1.24 -11.20
C ILE A 76 3.30 0.01 -10.56
N PRO A 77 3.92 1.20 -10.67
CA PRO A 77 3.34 2.44 -10.20
C PRO A 77 1.93 2.62 -10.77
N THR A 78 0.95 2.81 -9.89
CA THR A 78 -0.46 2.82 -10.27
C THR A 78 -1.14 4.03 -9.62
N PRO A 79 -2.07 4.74 -10.29
CA PRO A 79 -2.77 5.87 -9.69
C PRO A 79 -3.43 5.49 -8.35
N LEU A 80 -3.25 6.33 -7.32
CA LEU A 80 -3.80 6.05 -5.98
C LEU A 80 -5.30 5.74 -6.05
N LYS A 81 -6.05 6.49 -6.87
CA LYS A 81 -7.50 6.33 -7.05
C LYS A 81 -7.92 4.91 -7.44
N SER A 82 -7.12 4.18 -8.23
CA SER A 82 -7.43 2.83 -8.72
C SER A 82 -6.60 1.72 -8.05
N ALA A 83 -5.46 2.06 -7.44
CA ALA A 83 -4.53 1.12 -6.87
C ALA A 83 -5.18 0.17 -5.84
N PHE A 84 -4.92 -1.12 -6.01
CA PHE A 84 -5.32 -2.19 -5.08
C PHE A 84 -6.83 -2.27 -4.75
N ARG A 85 -7.71 -1.67 -5.58
CA ARG A 85 -9.15 -1.93 -5.50
C ARG A 85 -9.42 -3.38 -5.91
N LYS A 86 -10.23 -4.10 -5.14
CA LYS A 86 -10.76 -5.39 -5.58
C LYS A 86 -11.65 -5.12 -6.80
N GLY A 87 -11.20 -5.57 -7.98
CA GLY A 87 -12.07 -5.63 -9.15
C GLY A 87 -13.24 -6.57 -8.89
N LEU A 88 -14.34 -6.38 -9.61
CA LEU A 88 -15.36 -7.42 -9.69
C LEU A 88 -14.68 -8.70 -10.20
N PRO A 89 -14.91 -9.86 -9.56
CA PRO A 89 -14.41 -11.11 -10.11
C PRO A 89 -14.91 -11.27 -11.55
N PRO A 90 -14.07 -11.85 -12.45
CA PRO A 90 -14.45 -12.15 -13.81
C PRO A 90 -15.81 -12.87 -13.83
N LYS A 91 -16.67 -12.56 -14.82
CA LYS A 91 -18.05 -13.09 -14.88
C LYS A 91 -18.08 -14.62 -14.69
N HIS A 92 -17.09 -15.34 -15.21
CA HIS A 92 -16.97 -16.80 -15.12
C HIS A 92 -16.57 -17.34 -13.74
N LEU A 93 -16.07 -16.52 -12.81
CA LEU A 93 -15.75 -16.88 -11.42
C LEU A 93 -16.80 -16.40 -10.42
N ARG A 94 -17.88 -15.75 -10.88
CA ARG A 94 -18.98 -15.33 -9.99
C ARG A 94 -19.80 -16.58 -9.68
N LYS A 95 -19.77 -17.04 -8.41
CA LYS A 95 -20.71 -18.05 -7.94
C LYS A 95 -22.13 -17.51 -8.13
N VAL A 96 -22.84 -18.05 -9.10
CA VAL A 96 -24.29 -17.92 -9.18
C VAL A 96 -24.80 -18.84 -8.09
N ASN A 97 -25.24 -18.27 -6.96
CA ASN A 97 -26.01 -19.04 -6.00
C ASN A 97 -27.39 -19.26 -6.65
N SER A 98 -27.62 -20.50 -7.10
CA SER A 98 -28.94 -21.01 -7.49
C SER A 98 -29.75 -21.40 -6.25
#